data_AF-A0A964FGS8-F1
#
_entry.id   AF-A0A964FGS8-F1
#
_cell.length_a   1.000
_cell.length_b   1.000
_cell.length_c   1.000
_cell.angle_alpha   90.00
_cell.angle_beta   90.00
_cell.angle_gamma   90.00
#
_symmetry.space_group_name_H-M   'P 1'
#
loop_
_entity.id
_entity.type
_entity.pdbx_description
1 polymer ?
#
loop_
_entity_poly.entity_id
_entity_poly.type
_entity_poly.pdbx_seq_one_letter_code
_entity_poly.pdbx_strand_id
1 'polypeptide(L)'
;MPRTSKLLTEKQQAIAEENGIPRVTVYKRIKAGWDVEEAITKPTRKAGNRKRKDGLFVDTGKAKARFFSLTQEWDDKLAKEIADSDLSESEWIERVIIDRLKSKKQQTK
;
A
#
# COMPACT_ATOMS: atom_id res chain seq x y z
N MET A 1 15.75 24.34 9.18
CA MET A 1 14.27 24.30 9.21
C MET A 1 13.82 24.43 10.66
N PRO A 2 12.95 25.39 11.03
CA PRO A 2 12.47 25.49 12.40
C PRO A 2 11.72 24.21 12.80
N ARG A 3 11.93 23.74 14.03
CA ARG A 3 11.18 22.61 14.60
C ARG A 3 9.70 22.97 14.60
N THR A 4 8.88 21.99 14.21
CA THR A 4 7.42 22.05 14.04
C THR A 4 6.65 22.69 15.20
N SER A 5 7.23 22.72 16.41
CA SER A 5 6.69 23.40 17.58
C SER A 5 6.50 24.90 17.42
N LYS A 6 7.13 25.54 16.42
CA LYS A 6 7.09 27.01 16.25
C LYS A 6 5.99 27.53 15.32
N LEU A 7 5.16 26.66 14.75
CA LEU A 7 4.14 27.04 13.76
C LEU A 7 2.74 27.24 14.35
N LEU A 8 2.50 26.78 15.58
CA LEU A 8 1.21 26.89 16.26
C LEU A 8 1.39 27.49 17.65
N THR A 9 0.50 28.39 18.04
CA THR A 9 0.38 28.84 19.42
C THR A 9 -0.18 27.73 20.30
N GLU A 10 0.13 27.74 21.61
CA GLU A 10 -0.39 26.77 22.58
C GLU A 10 -1.92 26.64 22.54
N LYS A 11 -2.63 27.78 22.37
CA LYS A 11 -4.10 27.81 22.22
C LYS A 11 -4.59 27.00 21.01
N GLN A 12 -3.92 27.13 19.87
CA GLN A 12 -4.30 26.40 18.65
C GLN A 12 -4.00 24.90 18.78
N GLN A 13 -2.98 24.54 19.56
CA GLN A 13 -2.69 23.13 19.86
C GLN A 13 -3.78 22.53 20.76
N ALA A 14 -4.23 23.27 21.78
CA ALA A 14 -5.32 22.83 22.66
C ALA A 14 -6.62 22.60 21.86
N ILE A 15 -6.99 23.52 20.96
CA ILE A 15 -8.18 23.37 20.10
C ILE A 15 -8.04 22.15 19.17
N ALA A 16 -6.87 21.94 18.58
CA ALA A 16 -6.64 20.78 17.73
C ALA A 16 -6.75 19.46 18.51
N GLU A 17 -6.24 19.42 19.74
CA GLU A 17 -6.32 18.26 20.62
C GLU A 17 -7.75 17.97 21.08
N GLU A 18 -8.52 19.01 21.41
CA GLU A 18 -9.95 18.91 21.71
C GLU A 18 -10.76 18.35 20.53
N ASN A 19 -10.42 18.76 19.30
CA ASN A 19 -11.01 18.23 18.07
C ASN A 19 -10.46 16.83 17.68
N GLY A 20 -9.57 16.24 18.48
CA GLY A 20 -8.97 14.93 18.20
C GLY A 20 -8.05 14.91 16.98
N ILE A 21 -7.47 16.05 16.62
CA ILE A 21 -6.60 16.23 15.46
C ILE A 21 -5.13 16.17 15.92
N PRO A 22 -4.36 15.16 15.47
CA PRO A 22 -2.95 15.08 15.83
C PRO A 22 -2.16 16.28 15.30
N ARG A 23 -1.21 16.79 16.09
CA ARG A 23 -0.33 17.91 15.71
C ARG A 23 0.35 17.72 14.35
N VAL A 24 0.76 16.48 14.04
CA VAL A 24 1.36 16.11 12.75
C VAL A 24 0.41 16.36 11.59
N THR A 25 -0.89 16.12 11.79
CA THR A 25 -1.92 16.34 10.76
C THR A 25 -2.14 17.82 10.52
N VAL A 26 -2.23 18.63 11.58
CA VAL A 26 -2.32 20.10 11.46
C VAL A 26 -1.13 20.67 10.68
N TYR A 27 0.09 20.23 11.02
CA TYR A 27 1.29 20.64 10.31
C TYR A 27 1.27 20.26 8.82
N LYS A 28 0.86 19.03 8.49
CA LYS A 28 0.72 18.60 7.10
C LYS A 28 -0.29 19.46 6.33
N ARG A 29 -1.38 19.87 6.97
CA ARG A 29 -2.38 20.77 6.39
C ARG A 29 -1.80 22.16 6.11
N ILE A 30 -1.12 22.77 7.09
CA ILE A 30 -0.45 24.08 6.92
C ILE A 30 0.60 24.01 5.81
N LYS A 31 1.41 22.94 5.78
CA LYS A 31 2.39 22.72 4.69
C LYS A 31 1.72 22.56 3.32
N ALA A 32 0.51 22.03 3.29
CA ALA A 32 -0.30 21.93 2.08
C ALA A 32 -1.04 23.25 1.73
N GLY A 33 -0.77 24.35 2.45
CA GLY A 33 -1.33 25.67 2.19
C GLY A 33 -2.68 25.94 2.86
N TRP A 34 -3.08 25.13 3.84
CA TRP A 34 -4.31 25.36 4.59
C TRP A 34 -4.15 26.51 5.58
N ASP A 35 -5.23 27.24 5.79
CA ASP A 35 -5.31 28.17 6.90
C ASP A 35 -5.25 27.44 8.25
N VAL A 36 -4.71 28.10 9.27
CA VAL A 36 -4.51 27.50 10.59
C VAL A 36 -5.85 27.15 11.24
N GLU A 37 -6.88 27.98 11.08
CA GLU A 37 -8.21 27.69 11.64
C GLU A 37 -8.83 26.46 10.97
N GLU A 38 -8.74 26.36 9.65
CA GLU A 38 -9.21 25.18 8.92
C GLU A 38 -8.40 23.92 9.30
N ALA A 39 -7.11 24.07 9.56
CA ALA A 39 -6.24 22.96 9.89
C ALA A 39 -6.55 22.35 11.26
N ILE A 40 -7.04 23.15 12.23
CA ILE A 40 -7.36 22.71 13.59
C ILE A 40 -8.85 22.37 13.81
N THR A 41 -9.74 22.71 12.88
CA THR A 41 -11.19 22.47 13.01
C THR A 41 -11.70 21.33 12.13
N LYS A 42 -11.18 21.17 10.90
CA LYS A 42 -11.70 20.17 9.96
C LYS A 42 -11.37 18.75 10.45
N PRO A 43 -12.34 17.81 10.52
CA PRO A 43 -12.10 16.46 11.01
C PRO A 43 -11.11 15.70 10.12
N THR A 44 -10.38 14.75 10.71
CA THR A 44 -9.42 13.93 9.97
C THR A 44 -10.12 12.75 9.29
N ARG A 45 -9.71 12.44 8.07
CA ARG A 45 -10.26 11.27 7.35
C ARG A 45 -9.74 9.99 8.01
N LYS A 46 -10.64 9.08 8.39
CA LYS A 46 -10.24 7.74 8.86
C LYS A 46 -9.44 7.05 7.76
N ALA A 47 -8.24 6.56 8.09
CA ALA A 47 -7.44 5.75 7.19
C ALA A 47 -8.23 4.48 6.88
N GLY A 48 -8.87 4.45 5.71
CA GLY A 48 -9.59 3.28 5.25
C GLY A 48 -8.56 2.22 4.88
N ASN A 49 -8.39 1.21 5.74
CA ASN A 49 -7.83 -0.07 5.31
C ASN A 49 -8.83 -0.69 4.34
N ARG A 50 -8.80 -0.23 3.08
CA ARG A 50 -9.62 -0.77 2.01
C ARG A 50 -9.04 -2.14 1.66
N LYS A 51 -9.39 -3.15 2.44
CA LYS A 51 -9.15 -4.54 2.09
C LYS A 51 -9.87 -4.80 0.77
N ARG A 52 -9.17 -5.37 -0.21
CA ARG A 52 -9.83 -5.86 -1.43
C ARG A 52 -10.82 -6.93 -0.99
N LYS A 53 -12.10 -6.82 -1.38
CA LYS A 53 -13.14 -7.77 -1.00
C LYS A 53 -13.14 -9.00 -1.91
N ASP A 54 -12.73 -8.82 -3.16
CA ASP A 54 -12.85 -9.81 -4.21
C ASP A 54 -11.47 -10.05 -4.83
N GLY A 55 -10.97 -11.28 -4.70
CA GLY A 55 -9.66 -11.74 -5.18
C GLY A 55 -9.23 -13.06 -4.52
N LEU A 56 -8.38 -13.85 -5.18
CA LEU A 56 -7.96 -15.17 -4.68
C LEU A 56 -7.17 -15.10 -3.34
N PHE A 57 -6.72 -13.91 -2.95
CA PHE A 57 -5.85 -13.65 -1.79
C PHE A 57 -6.36 -12.47 -0.93
N VAL A 58 -7.63 -12.50 -0.52
CA VAL A 58 -8.12 -11.63 0.56
C VAL A 58 -7.48 -12.10 1.87
N ASP A 59 -6.85 -11.19 2.60
CA ASP A 59 -6.36 -11.40 3.98
C ASP A 59 -5.17 -12.37 4.21
N THR A 60 -4.48 -12.86 3.18
CA THR A 60 -3.32 -13.78 3.35
C THR A 60 -1.99 -13.12 3.74
N GLY A 61 -1.99 -11.82 4.06
CA GLY A 61 -0.77 -11.04 4.30
C GLY A 61 0.06 -10.81 3.02
N LYS A 62 1.10 -9.97 3.10
CA LYS A 62 2.00 -9.73 1.97
C LYS A 62 2.99 -10.90 1.87
N ALA A 63 3.04 -11.56 0.71
CA ALA A 63 4.12 -12.50 0.41
C ALA A 63 5.48 -11.78 0.40
N LYS A 64 6.56 -12.52 0.67
CA LYS A 64 7.92 -11.97 0.56
C LYS A 64 8.19 -11.57 -0.89
N ALA A 65 8.51 -10.30 -1.12
CA ALA A 65 8.95 -9.82 -2.43
C ALA A 65 10.16 -10.63 -2.88
N ARG A 66 10.07 -11.21 -4.08
CA ARG A 66 11.17 -11.91 -4.73
C ARG A 66 11.49 -11.14 -6.00
N PHE A 67 12.72 -10.64 -6.08
CA PHE A 67 13.25 -10.09 -7.31
C PHE A 67 13.76 -11.27 -8.14
N PHE A 68 13.27 -11.40 -9.37
CA PHE A 68 13.76 -12.38 -10.32
C PHE A 68 14.68 -11.68 -11.31
N SER A 69 15.75 -12.33 -11.73
CA SER A 69 16.49 -11.95 -12.94
C SER A 69 16.24 -13.00 -14.00
N LEU A 70 15.60 -12.60 -15.09
CA LEU A 70 15.52 -13.40 -16.31
C LEU A 70 16.48 -12.83 -17.33
N THR A 71 17.00 -13.67 -18.22
CA THR A 71 17.65 -13.15 -19.43
C THR A 71 16.56 -12.64 -20.37
N GLN A 72 16.93 -11.72 -21.28
CA GLN A 72 15.99 -11.12 -22.22
C GLN A 72 15.16 -12.17 -22.97
N GLU A 73 15.80 -13.25 -23.43
CA GLU A 73 15.13 -14.34 -24.16
C GLU A 73 14.00 -15.01 -23.37
N TRP A 74 14.15 -15.13 -22.05
CA TRP A 74 13.12 -15.73 -21.19
C TRP A 74 12.03 -14.73 -20.81
N ASP A 75 12.37 -13.45 -20.73
CA ASP A 75 11.41 -12.37 -20.51
C ASP A 75 10.45 -12.23 -21.71
N ASP A 76 10.99 -12.28 -22.93
CA ASP A 76 10.19 -12.23 -24.16
C ASP A 76 9.24 -13.44 -24.26
N LYS A 77 9.71 -14.63 -23.87
CA LYS A 77 8.87 -15.84 -23.79
C LYS A 77 7.78 -15.69 -22.75
N LEU A 78 8.11 -15.18 -21.57
CA LEU A 78 7.14 -14.94 -20.51
C LEU A 78 6.06 -13.97 -20.97
N ALA A 79 6.43 -12.85 -21.60
CA ALA A 79 5.49 -11.87 -22.14
C ALA A 79 4.54 -12.48 -23.17
N LYS A 80 5.06 -13.35 -24.06
CA LYS A 80 4.25 -14.07 -25.04
C LYS A 80 3.23 -15.00 -24.38
N GLU A 81 3.66 -15.82 -23.42
CA GLU A 81 2.79 -16.75 -22.71
C GLU A 81 1.72 -16.04 -21.87
N ILE A 82 2.04 -14.89 -21.28
CA ILE A 82 1.07 -14.07 -20.56
C ILE A 82 0.00 -13.55 -21.52
N ALA A 83 0.40 -13.01 -22.67
CA ALA A 83 -0.52 -12.52 -23.71
C ALA A 83 -1.43 -13.63 -24.25
N ASP A 84 -0.93 -14.86 -24.37
CA ASP A 84 -1.71 -16.01 -24.83
C ASP A 84 -2.68 -16.56 -23.75
N SER A 85 -2.49 -16.21 -22.47
CA SER A 85 -3.20 -16.80 -21.33
C SER A 85 -4.40 -15.99 -20.78
N ASP A 86 -4.66 -14.79 -21.31
CA ASP A 86 -5.66 -13.83 -20.80
C ASP A 86 -5.52 -13.48 -19.30
N LEU A 87 -4.38 -13.78 -18.68
CA LEU A 87 -4.10 -13.55 -17.26
C LEU A 87 -3.16 -12.36 -17.07
N SER A 88 -3.19 -11.77 -15.87
CA SER A 88 -2.11 -10.87 -15.46
C SER A 88 -0.82 -11.65 -15.22
N GLU A 89 0.34 -11.00 -15.39
CA GLU A 89 1.65 -11.57 -15.10
C GLU A 89 1.72 -12.19 -13.70
N SER A 90 1.13 -11.50 -12.71
CA SER A 90 1.10 -11.98 -11.32
C SER A 90 0.30 -13.28 -11.19
N GLU A 91 -0.88 -13.38 -11.79
CA GLU A 91 -1.73 -14.57 -11.73
C GLU A 91 -1.11 -15.75 -12.48
N TRP A 92 -0.46 -15.48 -13.62
CA TRP A 92 0.23 -16.50 -14.40
C TRP A 92 1.39 -17.11 -13.60
N ILE A 93 2.25 -16.27 -13.02
CA ILE A 93 3.38 -16.72 -12.19
C ILE A 93 2.89 -17.49 -10.96
N GLU A 94 1.82 -17.02 -10.31
CA GLU A 94 1.21 -17.71 -9.18
C GLU A 94 0.76 -19.13 -9.57
N ARG A 95 0.09 -19.27 -10.71
CA ARG A 95 -0.39 -20.56 -11.22
C ARG A 95 0.77 -21.52 -11.48
N VAL A 96 1.82 -21.07 -12.16
CA VAL A 96 3.02 -21.88 -12.43
C VAL A 96 3.67 -22.38 -11.14
N ILE A 97 3.82 -21.52 -10.14
CA ILE A 97 4.42 -21.90 -8.85
C ILE A 97 3.54 -22.92 -8.12
N ILE A 98 2.22 -22.68 -8.06
CA ILE A 98 1.28 -23.56 -7.37
C ILE A 98 1.27 -24.96 -8.01
N ASP A 99 1.18 -25.02 -9.34
CA ASP A 99 1.13 -26.28 -10.08
C ASP A 99 2.44 -27.07 -9.92
N ARG A 100 3.58 -26.38 -9.91
CA ARG A 100 4.89 -26.99 -9.65
C ARG A 100 5.04 -27.50 -8.21
N LEU A 101 4.53 -26.78 -7.22
CA LEU A 101 4.60 -27.21 -5.81
C LEU A 101 3.64 -28.36 -5.52
N LYS A 102 2.43 -28.35 -6.10
CA LYS A 102 1.45 -29.44 -5.98
C LYS A 102 1.98 -30.73 -6.60
N SER A 103 2.54 -30.67 -7.81
CA SER A 103 3.13 -31.85 -8.48
C SER A 103 4.29 -32.45 -7.67
N LYS A 104 5.17 -31.63 -7.10
CA LYS A 104 6.26 -32.12 -6.23
C LYS A 104 5.74 -32.88 -5.00
N LYS A 105 4.65 -32.41 -4.37
CA LYS A 105 4.02 -33.08 -3.22
C LYS A 105 3.40 -34.42 -3.58
N GLN A 106 2.92 -34.58 -4.82
CA GLN A 106 2.35 -35.83 -5.32
C GLN A 106 3.44 -36.89 -5.58
N GLN A 107 4.66 -36.48 -5.96
CA GLN A 107 5.77 -37.41 -6.22
C GLN A 107 6.44 -37.96 -4.94
N THR A 108 6.21 -37.33 -3.78
CA THR A 108 6.83 -37.72 -2.49
C THR A 108 5.93 -38.59 -1.62
N LYS A 109 4.74 -38.97 -2.11
CA LYS A 109 3.81 -39.89 -1.44
C LYS A 109 3.79 -41.21 -2.17
#